data_AF-A0A9X2ES16-F1
#
_entry.id   AF-A0A9X2ES16-F1
#
_cell.length_a   1.000
_cell.length_b   1.000
_cell.length_c   1.000
_cell.angle_alpha   90.00
_cell.angle_beta   90.00
_cell.angle_gamma   90.00
#
_symmetry.space_group_name_H-M   'P 1'
#
loop_
_entity.id
_entity.type
_entity.pdbx_description
1 polymer ?
#
loop_
_entity_poly.entity_id
_entity_poly.type
_entity_poly.pdbx_seq_one_letter_code
_entity_poly.pdbx_strand_id
1 'polypeptide(L)'
;MRGADITQEALFTTVHLESFVPKKHPLRAIRTLFNLALKRIDWLLDSAYCEYGRESIPPERLLRAQLLQVLYTIRSERQLMGQMNYNLLFRWFVGLSVDD
;
A
#
# COMPACT_ATOMS: atom_id res chain seq x y z
N MET A 1 -17.18 21.12 26.85
CA MET A 1 -16.57 20.39 27.99
C MET A 1 -15.37 19.62 27.45
N ARG A 2 -14.25 19.61 28.17
CA ARG A 2 -13.05 18.85 27.77
C ARG A 2 -13.24 17.37 28.15
N GLY A 3 -13.07 16.47 27.18
CA GLY A 3 -13.13 15.02 27.41
C GLY A 3 -11.94 14.51 28.23
N ALA A 4 -12.08 13.32 28.81
CA ALA A 4 -11.01 12.63 29.51
C ALA A 4 -9.94 12.15 28.51
N ASP A 5 -8.67 12.33 28.88
CA ASP A 5 -7.51 11.87 28.11
C ASP A 5 -7.17 10.44 28.55
N ILE A 6 -7.92 9.48 28.02
CA ILE A 6 -7.79 8.06 28.38
C ILE A 6 -6.85 7.42 27.36
N THR A 7 -5.72 6.89 27.82
CA THR A 7 -4.67 6.28 26.99
C THR A 7 -4.79 4.76 26.87
N GLN A 8 -5.85 4.16 27.42
CA GLN A 8 -6.05 2.71 27.36
C GLN A 8 -6.38 2.27 25.93
N GLU A 9 -5.49 1.47 25.35
CA GLU A 9 -5.65 0.93 24.01
C GLU A 9 -6.71 -0.18 23.99
N ALA A 10 -7.49 -0.22 22.90
CA ALA A 10 -8.45 -1.29 22.68
C ALA A 10 -7.71 -2.59 22.32
N LEU A 11 -8.10 -3.71 22.95
CA LEU A 11 -7.49 -5.03 22.69
C LEU A 11 -7.64 -5.49 21.23
N PHE A 12 -8.72 -5.07 20.57
CA PHE A 12 -8.97 -5.35 19.16
C PHE A 12 -9.53 -4.10 18.49
N THR A 13 -9.00 -3.79 17.30
CA THR A 13 -9.54 -2.71 16.47
C THR A 13 -9.68 -3.21 15.04
N THR A 14 -10.88 -3.13 14.47
CA THR A 14 -11.09 -3.39 13.05
C THR A 14 -11.03 -2.07 12.30
N VAL A 15 -9.96 -1.84 11.54
CA VAL A 15 -9.84 -0.60 10.76
C VAL A 15 -9.66 -0.89 9.28
N HIS A 16 -10.46 -0.19 8.47
CA HIS A 16 -10.30 -0.19 7.03
C HIS A 16 -9.32 0.92 6.62
N LEU A 17 -8.22 0.54 5.98
CA LEU A 17 -7.24 1.48 5.42
C LEU A 17 -7.88 2.53 4.50
N GLU A 18 -8.95 2.13 3.81
CA GLU A 18 -9.76 2.99 2.94
C GLU A 18 -10.29 4.24 3.65
N SER A 19 -10.63 4.14 4.92
CA SER A 19 -11.20 5.23 5.73
C SER A 19 -10.17 6.30 6.09
N PHE A 20 -8.88 5.96 6.11
CA PHE A 20 -7.81 6.91 6.42
C PHE A 20 -7.43 7.80 5.24
N VAL A 21 -7.82 7.43 4.02
CA VAL A 21 -7.44 8.17 2.81
C VAL A 21 -8.58 9.09 2.38
N PRO A 22 -8.38 10.42 2.38
CA PRO A 22 -9.41 11.36 1.96
C PRO A 22 -9.95 11.05 0.56
N LYS A 23 -11.27 11.18 0.35
CA LYS A 23 -11.92 10.87 -0.93
C LYS A 23 -11.36 11.65 -2.12
N LYS A 24 -10.88 12.88 -1.87
CA LYS A 24 -10.29 13.77 -2.89
C LYS A 24 -8.76 13.62 -3.03
N HIS A 25 -8.15 12.63 -2.37
CA HIS A 25 -6.70 12.45 -2.41
C HIS A 25 -6.24 12.03 -3.83
N PRO A 26 -5.23 12.69 -4.43
CA PRO A 26 -4.82 12.44 -5.83
C PRO A 26 -4.36 11.01 -6.09
N LEU A 27 -3.73 10.35 -5.11
CA LEU A 27 -3.33 8.95 -5.22
C LEU A 27 -4.50 7.99 -5.50
N ARG A 28 -5.75 8.36 -5.24
CA ARG A 28 -6.91 7.54 -5.60
C ARG A 28 -7.08 7.41 -7.11
N ALA A 29 -7.00 8.54 -7.82
CA ALA A 29 -7.06 8.53 -9.27
C ALA A 29 -5.85 7.78 -9.86
N ILE A 30 -4.65 8.05 -9.33
CA ILE A 30 -3.42 7.38 -9.78
C ILE A 30 -3.49 5.88 -9.55
N ARG A 31 -3.93 5.42 -8.36
CA ARG A 31 -4.08 3.99 -8.06
C ARG A 31 -5.02 3.30 -9.02
N THR A 32 -6.14 3.95 -9.35
CA THR A 32 -7.12 3.42 -10.30
C THR A 32 -6.52 3.25 -11.69
N LEU A 33 -5.87 4.30 -12.21
CA LEU A 33 -5.21 4.26 -13.52
C LEU A 33 -4.09 3.23 -13.56
N PHE A 34 -3.27 3.16 -12.51
CA PHE A 34 -2.16 2.22 -12.43
C PHE A 34 -2.65 0.77 -12.35
N ASN A 35 -3.71 0.49 -11.58
CA ASN A 35 -4.32 -0.84 -11.53
C ASN A 35 -4.86 -1.26 -12.90
N LEU A 36 -5.47 -0.34 -13.67
CA LEU A 36 -5.89 -0.63 -15.03
C LEU A 36 -4.70 -0.93 -15.94
N ALA A 37 -3.57 -0.23 -15.78
CA ALA A 37 -2.36 -0.50 -16.53
C ALA A 37 -1.75 -1.86 -16.17
N LEU A 38 -1.66 -2.19 -14.88
CA LEU A 38 -1.20 -3.50 -14.40
C LEU A 38 -2.04 -4.63 -14.98
N LYS A 39 -3.37 -4.49 -14.97
CA LYS A 39 -4.28 -5.49 -15.54
C LYS A 39 -4.09 -5.75 -17.05
N ARG A 40 -3.53 -4.78 -17.79
CA ARG A 40 -3.21 -4.96 -19.23
C ARG A 40 -1.93 -5.76 -19.46
N ILE A 41 -1.05 -5.82 -18.46
CA ILE A 41 0.22 -6.54 -18.50
C ILE A 41 0.22 -7.78 -17.59
N ASP A 42 -0.95 -8.16 -17.07
CA ASP A 42 -1.16 -9.29 -16.15
C ASP A 42 -0.51 -10.58 -16.67
N TRP A 43 -0.77 -10.92 -17.93
CA TRP A 43 -0.17 -12.08 -18.61
C TRP A 43 1.36 -12.07 -18.63
N LEU A 44 1.97 -10.89 -18.71
CA LEU A 44 3.43 -10.74 -18.70
C LEU A 44 3.97 -10.93 -17.29
N LEU A 45 3.25 -10.39 -16.28
CA LEU A 45 3.58 -10.59 -14.88
C LEU A 45 3.48 -12.08 -14.53
N ASP A 46 2.41 -12.76 -14.92
CA ASP A 46 2.22 -14.20 -14.71
C ASP A 46 3.36 -15.02 -15.32
N SER A 47 3.80 -14.66 -16.54
CA SER A 47 4.90 -15.38 -17.21
C SER A 47 6.25 -15.28 -16.48
N ALA A 48 6.42 -14.30 -15.60
CA ALA A 48 7.65 -14.11 -14.83
C ALA A 48 7.68 -14.95 -13.53
N TYR A 49 6.56 -15.56 -13.14
CA TYR A 49 6.45 -16.36 -11.91
C TYR A 49 6.34 -17.86 -12.22
N CYS A 50 6.93 -18.67 -11.34
CA CYS A 50 6.82 -20.13 -11.43
C CYS A 50 5.44 -20.57 -10.94
N GLU A 51 4.83 -21.54 -11.63
CA GLU A 51 3.58 -22.17 -11.19
C GLU A 51 3.71 -22.87 -9.83
N TYR A 52 4.93 -23.29 -9.47
CA TYR A 52 5.23 -24.02 -8.24
C TYR A 52 6.31 -23.30 -7.44
N GLY A 53 6.04 -23.01 -6.17
CA GLY A 53 7.02 -22.39 -5.29
C GLY A 53 6.40 -21.79 -4.03
N ARG A 54 7.25 -21.11 -3.25
CA ARG A 54 6.79 -20.30 -2.12
C ARG A 54 6.07 -19.07 -2.65
N GLU A 55 4.90 -18.77 -2.11
CA GLU A 55 4.19 -17.52 -2.39
C GLU A 55 5.10 -16.32 -2.10
N SER A 56 5.45 -15.62 -3.16
CA SER A 56 6.18 -14.36 -3.11
C SER A 56 5.22 -13.18 -3.02
N ILE A 57 5.74 -12.00 -2.68
CA ILE A 57 4.97 -10.76 -2.79
C ILE A 57 4.55 -10.57 -4.26
N PRO A 58 3.26 -10.30 -4.53
CA PRO A 58 2.79 -10.08 -5.90
C PRO A 58 3.53 -8.92 -6.59
N PRO A 59 3.89 -9.07 -7.87
CA PRO A 59 4.67 -8.06 -8.60
C PRO A 59 3.95 -6.70 -8.66
N GLU A 60 2.62 -6.70 -8.66
CA GLU A 60 1.80 -5.48 -8.63
C GLU A 60 2.08 -4.64 -7.38
N ARG A 61 2.30 -5.28 -6.23
CA ARG A 61 2.61 -4.57 -4.99
C ARG A 61 3.98 -3.90 -5.08
N LEU A 62 4.97 -4.60 -5.64
CA LEU A 62 6.29 -4.04 -5.87
C LEU A 62 6.23 -2.85 -6.83
N LEU A 63 5.52 -2.99 -7.96
CA LEU A 63 5.36 -1.92 -8.94
C LEU A 63 4.62 -0.70 -8.36
N ARG A 64 3.60 -0.89 -7.52
CA ARG A 64 2.95 0.22 -6.81
C ARG A 64 3.89 0.91 -5.84
N ALA A 65 4.74 0.15 -5.13
CA ALA A 65 5.71 0.71 -4.21
C ALA A 65 6.78 1.54 -4.94
N GLN A 66 7.28 1.05 -6.09
CA GLN A 66 8.21 1.78 -6.95
C GLN A 66 7.57 3.07 -7.51
N LEU A 67 6.28 3.05 -7.86
CA LEU A 67 5.57 4.25 -8.26
C LEU A 67 5.53 5.30 -7.15
N LEU A 68 5.28 4.90 -5.90
CA LEU A 68 5.38 5.83 -4.76
C LEU A 68 6.79 6.39 -4.60
N GLN A 69 7.81 5.56 -4.82
CA GLN A 69 9.20 5.99 -4.74
C GLN A 69 9.48 7.14 -5.72
N VAL A 70 8.97 7.05 -6.95
CA VAL A 70 9.09 8.11 -7.97
C VAL A 70 8.25 9.34 -7.60
N LEU A 71 6.97 9.15 -7.23
CA LEU A 71 6.05 10.25 -6.96
C LEU A 71 6.46 11.11 -5.75
N TYR A 72 7.09 10.49 -4.74
CA TYR A 72 7.51 11.15 -3.51
C TYR A 72 9.03 11.32 -3.41
N THR A 73 9.77 11.03 -4.49
CA THR A 73 11.24 11.18 -4.55
C THR A 73 11.94 10.45 -3.39
N ILE A 74 11.46 9.25 -3.03
CA ILE A 74 12.03 8.46 -1.94
C ILE A 74 13.37 7.89 -2.42
N ARG A 75 14.44 8.15 -1.66
CA ARG A 75 15.81 8.03 -2.17
C ARG A 75 16.34 6.60 -2.21
N SER A 76 15.67 5.67 -1.50
CA SER A 76 16.06 4.26 -1.46
C SER A 76 14.89 3.36 -1.09
N GLU A 77 14.99 2.09 -1.46
CA GLU A 77 14.03 1.06 -1.05
C GLU A 77 14.01 0.89 0.47
N ARG A 78 15.15 1.04 1.14
CA ARG A 78 15.21 1.00 2.61
C ARG A 78 14.39 2.13 3.25
N GLN A 79 14.43 3.32 2.66
CA GLN A 79 13.59 4.45 3.09
C GLN A 79 12.11 4.21 2.75
N LEU A 80 11.82 3.60 1.58
CA LEU A 80 10.47 3.22 1.18
C LEU A 80 9.86 2.23 2.17
N MET A 81 10.60 1.19 2.56
CA MET A 81 10.18 0.24 3.58
C MET A 81 9.98 0.92 4.93
N GLY A 82 10.84 1.87 5.29
CA GLY A 82 10.62 2.74 6.45
C GLY A 82 9.25 3.44 6.38
N GLN A 83 8.94 4.07 5.24
CA GLN A 83 7.65 4.73 5.03
C GLN A 83 6.48 3.72 5.09
N MET A 84 6.63 2.50 4.56
CA MET A 84 5.59 1.46 4.68
C MET A 84 5.30 1.05 6.13
N ASN A 85 6.24 1.21 7.06
CA ASN A 85 6.03 0.82 8.45
C ASN A 85 5.12 1.79 9.22
N TYR A 86 5.05 3.06 8.83
CA TYR A 86 4.27 4.07 9.58
C TYR A 86 3.26 4.85 8.73
N ASN A 87 3.34 4.80 7.40
CA ASN A 87 2.48 5.59 6.53
C ASN A 87 1.31 4.75 6.00
N LEU A 88 0.15 4.86 6.66
CA LEU A 88 -1.07 4.14 6.28
C LEU A 88 -1.54 4.46 4.85
N LEU A 89 -1.31 5.68 4.35
CA LEU A 89 -1.65 6.05 2.97
C LEU A 89 -0.80 5.26 1.97
N PHE A 90 0.48 5.04 2.28
CA PHE A 90 1.37 4.30 1.42
C PHE A 90 1.05 2.80 1.43
N ARG A 91 0.78 2.23 2.62
CA ARG A 91 0.29 0.85 2.75
C ARG A 91 -1.01 0.65 1.98
N TRP A 92 -1.95 1.58 2.12
CA TRP A 92 -3.20 1.60 1.37
C TRP A 92 -2.96 1.61 -0.14
N PHE A 93 -2.06 2.46 -0.63
CA PHE A 93 -1.78 2.59 -2.06
C PHE A 93 -1.18 1.30 -2.63
N VAL A 94 -0.21 0.70 -1.94
CA VAL A 94 0.45 -0.55 -2.33
C VAL A 94 -0.51 -1.75 -2.23
N GLY A 95 -1.44 -1.72 -1.26
CA GLY A 95 -2.34 -2.82 -0.94
C GLY A 95 -1.77 -3.77 0.13
N LEU A 96 -0.99 -3.22 1.07
CA LEU A 96 -0.58 -3.93 2.29
C LEU A 96 -1.66 -3.77 3.36
N SER A 97 -1.87 -4.81 4.19
CA SER A 97 -2.74 -4.73 5.36
C SER A 97 -2.12 -3.81 6.44
N VAL A 98 -2.73 -3.60 7.61
CA VAL A 98 -2.03 -2.92 8.72
C VAL A 98 -1.01 -3.85 9.38
N ASP A 99 -1.28 -5.16 9.33
CA ASP A 99 -0.55 -6.18 10.08
C ASP A 99 0.57 -6.86 9.27
N ASP A 100 0.66 -6.60 7.95
CA ASP A 100 1.72 -7.11 7.05
C ASP A 100 3.13 -6.56 7.38
#